data_AF-A0A1F1EAK8-F1
#
_entry.id   AF-A0A1F1EAK8-F1
#
_cell.length_a   1.000
_cell.length_b   1.000
_cell.length_c   1.000
_cell.angle_alpha   90.00
_cell.angle_beta   90.00
_cell.angle_gamma   90.00
#
_symmetry.space_group_name_H-M   'P 1'
#
loop_
_entity.id
_entity.type
_entity.pdbx_description
1 polymer ?
#
loop_
_entity_poly.entity_id
_entity_poly.type
_entity_poly.pdbx_seq_one_letter_code
_entity_poly.pdbx_strand_id
1 'polypeptide(L)'
;MGIIWATRGKNWGNCFLMDGGFQDPLPEYLSAFSGLENSREVFQKMGDRVIMRFEDPEGRRDCSGRPIEHDFVIDGPELEAKSTLEEARDFVWPLVAGQYEKCWAADSV
;
A
#
# COMPACT_ATOMS: atom_id res chain seq x y z
N MET A 1 -3.16 5.61 -14.57
CA MET A 1 -2.82 5.51 -13.15
C MET A 1 -2.30 4.11 -12.90
N GLY A 2 -1.03 3.99 -12.53
CA GLY A 2 -0.42 2.74 -12.07
C GLY A 2 -0.42 2.72 -10.55
N ILE A 3 -0.86 1.62 -9.94
CA ILE A 3 -0.80 1.43 -8.49
C ILE A 3 0.01 0.17 -8.23
N ILE A 4 1.19 0.34 -7.64
CA ILE A 4 1.91 -0.75 -7.01
C ILE A 4 1.42 -0.80 -5.56
N TRP A 5 0.93 -1.96 -5.15
CA TRP A 5 0.41 -2.17 -3.81
C TRP A 5 1.03 -3.42 -3.22
N ALA A 6 1.83 -3.22 -2.17
CA ALA A 6 2.39 -4.28 -1.35
C ALA A 6 1.73 -4.27 0.02
N THR A 7 1.31 -5.43 0.49
CA THR A 7 0.75 -5.60 1.82
C THR A 7 0.99 -7.03 2.30
N ARG A 8 0.55 -7.35 3.51
CA ARG A 8 0.65 -8.70 4.07
C ARG A 8 -0.71 -9.28 4.38
N GLY A 9 -0.76 -10.61 4.41
CA GLY A 9 -1.92 -11.37 4.84
C GLY A 9 -1.93 -11.65 6.33
N LYS A 10 -2.87 -12.50 6.72
CA LYS A 10 -3.01 -13.00 8.08
C LYS A 10 -1.95 -14.07 8.33
N ASN A 11 -1.82 -14.99 7.37
CA ASN A 11 -0.92 -16.14 7.38
C ASN A 11 0.22 -16.02 6.35
N TRP A 12 0.15 -15.10 5.37
CA TRP A 12 1.23 -14.87 4.40
C TRP A 12 1.98 -13.55 4.67
N GLY A 13 3.26 -13.53 4.26
CA GLY A 13 4.16 -12.38 4.43
C GLY A 13 3.83 -11.20 3.50
N ASN A 14 4.80 -10.32 3.22
CA ASN A 14 4.57 -9.24 2.26
C ASN A 14 4.44 -9.80 0.84
N CYS A 15 3.34 -9.50 0.14
CA CYS A 15 3.17 -9.75 -1.28
C CYS A 15 2.60 -8.53 -2.01
N PHE A 16 2.85 -8.49 -3.32
CA PHE A 16 2.25 -7.50 -4.22
C PHE A 16 0.86 -7.97 -4.64
N LEU A 17 -0.15 -7.16 -4.34
CA LEU A 17 -1.53 -7.38 -4.79
C LEU A 17 -1.84 -6.60 -6.08
N MET A 18 -1.07 -5.54 -6.35
CA MET A 18 -1.10 -4.81 -7.62
C MET A 18 0.33 -4.48 -8.04
N ASP A 19 0.61 -4.63 -9.33
CA ASP A 19 1.93 -4.45 -9.94
C ASP A 19 2.10 -3.10 -10.66
N GLY A 20 1.08 -2.25 -10.67
CA GLY A 20 1.13 -0.94 -11.34
C GLY A 20 1.23 -0.98 -12.87
N GLY A 21 1.07 -2.15 -13.50
CA GLY A 21 1.30 -2.37 -14.93
C GLY A 21 2.76 -2.70 -15.27
N PHE A 22 3.60 -2.95 -14.27
CA PHE A 22 4.99 -3.35 -14.47
C PHE A 22 5.12 -4.88 -14.59
N GLN A 23 6.07 -5.33 -15.41
CA GLN A 23 6.40 -6.76 -15.49
C GLN A 23 7.02 -7.28 -14.18
N ASP A 24 7.74 -6.42 -13.47
CA ASP A 24 8.27 -6.67 -12.13
C ASP A 24 8.13 -5.39 -11.28
N PRO A 25 7.23 -5.36 -10.28
CA PRO A 25 7.02 -4.18 -9.45
C PRO A 25 8.06 -4.04 -8.33
N LEU A 26 8.86 -5.08 -8.05
CA LEU A 26 9.80 -5.09 -6.93
C LEU A 26 10.89 -4.00 -7.03
N PRO A 27 11.56 -3.77 -8.19
CA PRO A 27 12.57 -2.74 -8.31
C PRO A 27 12.01 -1.33 -8.09
N GLU A 28 10.83 -1.05 -8.64
CA GLU A 28 10.15 0.24 -8.50
C GLU A 28 9.74 0.50 -7.05
N TYR A 29 9.20 -0.53 -6.38
CA TYR A 29 8.87 -0.49 -4.96
C TYR A 29 10.11 -0.23 -4.08
N LEU A 30 11.20 -0.99 -4.29
CA LEU A 30 12.42 -0.84 -3.50
C LEU A 30 13.05 0.54 -3.69
N SER A 31 13.06 1.05 -4.92
CA SER A 31 13.56 2.39 -5.20
C SER A 31 12.73 3.47 -4.51
N ALA A 32 11.40 3.31 -4.48
CA ALA A 32 10.50 4.26 -3.83
C ALA A 32 10.67 4.25 -2.29
N PHE A 33 10.75 3.07 -1.68
CA PHE A 33 10.85 2.95 -0.22
C PHE A 33 12.27 3.05 0.34
N SER A 34 13.27 3.27 -0.51
CA SER A 34 14.67 3.45 -0.10
C SER A 34 14.81 4.59 0.92
N GLY A 35 15.20 4.26 2.16
CA GLY A 35 15.33 5.21 3.26
C GLY A 35 14.05 5.46 4.07
N LEU A 36 12.93 4.82 3.71
CA LEU A 36 11.63 4.93 4.40
C LEU A 36 11.24 3.61 5.13
N GLU A 37 12.14 2.63 5.12
CA GLU A 37 11.89 1.25 5.58
C GLU A 37 11.41 1.18 7.04
N ASN A 38 11.92 2.05 7.91
CA ASN A 38 11.63 2.06 9.35
C ASN A 38 10.40 2.93 9.73
N SER A 39 9.81 3.63 8.78
CA SER A 39 8.65 4.50 9.03
C SER A 39 7.37 3.68 9.01
N ARG A 40 6.53 3.86 10.03
CA ARG A 40 5.18 3.24 10.10
C ARG A 40 4.17 3.94 9.21
N GLU A 41 4.33 5.24 9.07
CA GLU A 41 3.50 6.09 8.22
C GLU A 41 4.43 6.86 7.30
N VAL A 42 4.13 6.82 6.00
CA VAL A 42 4.90 7.51 4.97
C VAL A 42 3.92 8.25 4.10
N PHE A 43 4.23 9.50 3.78
CA PHE A 43 3.59 10.21 2.69
C PHE A 43 4.65 11.10 2.05
N GLN A 44 5.10 10.72 0.87
CA GLN A 44 6.13 11.43 0.14
C GLN A 44 5.76 11.52 -1.33
N LYS A 45 5.94 12.71 -1.90
CA LYS A 45 5.82 12.95 -3.32
C LYS A 45 7.22 12.93 -3.93
N MET A 46 7.41 12.13 -4.99
CA MET A 46 8.65 12.04 -5.74
C MET A 46 8.35 12.23 -7.23
N GLY A 47 8.48 13.46 -7.72
CA GLY A 47 8.07 13.81 -9.08
C GLY A 47 6.60 13.48 -9.31
N ASP A 48 6.31 12.69 -10.35
CA ASP A 48 4.95 12.26 -10.71
C ASP A 48 4.42 11.07 -9.88
N ARG A 49 5.15 10.68 -8.82
CA ARG A 49 4.82 9.54 -7.97
C ARG A 49 4.47 9.96 -6.56
N VAL A 50 3.52 9.24 -5.97
CA VAL A 50 3.19 9.35 -4.55
C VAL A 50 3.48 8.02 -3.87
N ILE A 51 4.29 8.09 -2.83
CA ILE A 51 4.71 6.97 -2.00
C ILE A 51 4.00 7.15 -0.68
N MET A 52 3.25 6.14 -0.28
CA MET A 52 2.56 6.19 1.00
C MET A 52 2.52 4.84 1.70
N ARG A 53 2.55 4.92 3.02
CA ARG A 53 2.40 3.78 3.93
C ARG A 53 1.44 4.18 5.03
N PHE A 54 0.48 3.30 5.32
CA PHE A 54 -0.42 3.46 6.44
C PHE A 54 -0.86 2.09 6.98
N GLU A 55 -1.27 2.06 8.25
CA GLU A 55 -1.87 0.88 8.87
C GLU A 55 -3.29 0.63 8.32
N ASP A 56 -3.69 -0.64 8.21
CA ASP A 56 -5.01 -1.06 7.77
C ASP A 56 -6.10 -0.24 8.49
N PRO A 57 -6.92 0.54 7.75
CA PRO A 57 -7.93 1.43 8.34
C PRO A 57 -8.99 0.69 9.15
N GLU A 58 -9.18 -0.60 8.88
CA GLU A 58 -10.13 -1.46 9.57
C GLU A 58 -9.50 -2.15 10.79
N GLY A 59 -8.22 -1.85 11.09
CA GLY A 59 -7.51 -2.34 12.26
C GLY A 59 -7.20 -3.84 12.22
N ARG A 60 -7.16 -4.44 11.02
CA ARG A 60 -6.84 -5.87 10.85
C ARG A 60 -5.39 -6.15 11.30
N ARG A 61 -5.18 -7.35 11.83
CA ARG A 61 -3.90 -7.81 12.39
C ARG A 61 -3.51 -9.17 11.85
N ASP A 62 -2.22 -9.37 11.65
CA ASP A 62 -1.65 -10.66 11.27
C ASP A 62 -1.79 -11.71 12.40
N CYS A 63 -1.43 -12.97 12.12
CA CYS A 63 -1.46 -14.05 13.12
C CYS A 63 -0.53 -13.84 14.32
N SER A 64 0.46 -12.95 14.21
CA SER A 64 1.32 -12.55 15.33
C SER A 64 0.76 -11.35 16.11
N GLY A 65 -0.43 -10.85 15.75
CA GLY A 65 -1.09 -9.72 16.38
C GLY A 65 -0.55 -8.34 15.98
N ARG A 66 0.31 -8.26 14.95
CA ARG A 66 0.86 -7.01 14.42
C ARG A 66 -0.16 -6.33 13.51
N PRO A 67 -0.30 -4.99 13.55
CA PRO A 67 -1.11 -4.27 12.58
C PRO A 67 -0.57 -4.50 11.17
N ILE A 68 -1.48 -4.56 10.23
CA ILE A 68 -1.13 -4.74 8.82
C ILE A 68 -0.81 -3.38 8.23
N GLU A 69 0.30 -3.32 7.52
CA GLU A 69 0.72 -2.12 6.81
C GLU A 69 0.38 -2.30 5.34
N HIS A 70 -0.06 -1.21 4.71
CA HIS A 70 -0.24 -1.14 3.27
C HIS A 70 0.72 -0.12 2.69
N ASP A 71 1.55 -0.61 1.77
CA ASP A 71 2.51 0.18 1.05
C ASP A 71 2.01 0.43 -0.36
N PHE A 72 1.97 1.70 -0.76
CA PHE A 72 1.54 2.10 -2.08
C PHE A 72 2.60 2.96 -2.76
N VAL A 73 2.81 2.68 -4.03
CA VAL A 73 3.51 3.57 -4.96
C VAL A 73 2.54 3.82 -6.10
N ILE A 74 2.15 5.07 -6.29
CA ILE A 74 1.10 5.47 -7.23
C ILE A 74 1.67 6.44 -8.23
N ASP A 75 1.56 6.08 -9.51
CA ASP A 75 1.89 6.90 -10.65
C ASP A 75 0.62 7.63 -11.13
N GLY A 76 0.57 8.95 -10.97
CA GLY A 76 -0.50 9.78 -11.52
C GLY A 76 -0.78 11.09 -10.78
N PRO A 77 -1.36 12.09 -11.48
CA PRO A 77 -1.63 13.42 -10.93
C PRO A 77 -2.77 13.42 -9.89
N GLU A 78 -3.56 12.36 -9.77
CA GLU A 78 -4.72 12.31 -8.86
C GLU A 78 -4.34 12.53 -7.38
N LEU A 79 -3.13 12.11 -6.98
CA LEU A 79 -2.63 12.29 -5.62
C LEU A 79 -1.72 13.52 -5.47
N GLU A 80 -1.32 14.17 -6.56
CA GLU A 80 -0.53 15.40 -6.48
C GLU A 80 -1.29 16.53 -5.77
N ALA A 81 -2.61 16.60 -5.95
CA ALA A 81 -3.47 17.57 -5.29
C ALA A 81 -3.63 17.31 -3.78
N LYS A 82 -3.35 16.10 -3.29
CA LYS A 82 -3.52 15.73 -1.88
C LYS A 82 -2.34 16.18 -1.06
N SER A 83 -2.57 16.80 0.10
CA SER A 83 -1.47 17.38 0.90
C SER A 83 -1.13 16.54 2.11
N THR A 84 -1.98 15.59 2.50
CA THR A 84 -1.79 14.75 3.68
C THR A 84 -1.95 13.26 3.38
N LEU A 85 -1.37 12.43 4.26
CA LEU A 85 -1.54 10.99 4.23
C LEU A 85 -3.02 10.59 4.36
N GLU A 86 -3.77 11.25 5.25
CA GLU A 86 -5.19 10.97 5.47
C GLU A 86 -6.01 11.20 4.20
N GLU A 87 -5.81 12.33 3.51
CA GLU A 87 -6.53 12.62 2.26
C GLU A 87 -6.19 11.65 1.13
N ALA A 88 -4.94 11.18 1.08
CA ALA A 88 -4.48 10.19 0.11
C ALA A 88 -5.04 8.81 0.43
N ARG A 89 -5.05 8.44 1.72
CA ARG A 89 -5.63 7.20 2.24
C ARG A 89 -7.11 7.11 1.93
N ASP A 90 -7.88 8.15 2.25
CA ASP A 90 -9.33 8.18 2.01
C ASP A 90 -9.69 8.13 0.53
N PHE A 91 -8.77 8.54 -0.35
CA PHE A 91 -8.94 8.42 -1.79
C PHE A 91 -8.63 6.99 -2.30
N VAL A 92 -7.53 6.39 -1.87
CA VAL A 92 -7.04 5.10 -2.41
C VAL A 92 -7.69 3.90 -1.75
N TRP A 93 -7.90 3.93 -0.43
CA TRP A 93 -8.48 2.82 0.31
C TRP A 93 -9.78 2.27 -0.28
N PRO A 94 -10.80 3.09 -0.61
CA PRO A 94 -12.05 2.57 -1.19
C PRO A 94 -11.87 1.85 -2.54
N LEU A 95 -10.77 2.10 -3.26
CA LEU A 95 -10.47 1.43 -4.53
C LEU A 95 -9.94 0.00 -4.34
N VAL A 96 -9.27 -0.26 -3.20
CA VAL A 96 -8.55 -1.52 -2.95
C VAL A 96 -9.15 -2.35 -1.82
N ALA A 97 -9.91 -1.74 -0.90
CA ALA A 97 -10.49 -2.40 0.28
C ALA A 97 -11.30 -3.65 -0.08
N GLY A 98 -12.16 -3.56 -1.11
CA GLY A 98 -12.96 -4.69 -1.56
C GLY A 98 -12.14 -5.86 -2.14
N GLN A 99 -10.98 -5.58 -2.73
CA GLN A 99 -10.05 -6.61 -3.18
C GLN A 99 -9.29 -7.20 -1.99
N TYR A 100 -8.85 -6.35 -1.07
CA TYR A 100 -8.15 -6.78 0.14
C TYR A 100 -9.00 -7.72 1.00
N GLU A 101 -10.26 -7.38 1.23
CA GLU A 101 -11.17 -8.18 2.05
C GLU A 101 -11.32 -9.61 1.50
N LYS A 102 -11.39 -9.76 0.17
CA LYS A 102 -11.45 -11.09 -0.45
C LYS A 102 -10.19 -11.91 -0.19
N CYS A 103 -9.02 -11.30 -0.34
CA CYS A 103 -7.73 -11.94 -0.04
C CYS A 103 -7.62 -12.31 1.44
N TRP A 104 -8.04 -11.41 2.33
CA TRP A 104 -8.02 -11.61 3.78
C TRP A 104 -8.98 -12.71 4.24
N ALA A 105 -10.19 -12.75 3.69
CA ALA A 105 -11.18 -13.78 3.98
C ALA A 105 -10.73 -15.15 3.49
N ALA A 106 -10.15 -15.24 2.28
CA ALA A 106 -9.60 -16.49 1.75
C ALA A 106 -8.43 -17.03 2.57
N ASP A 107 -7.62 -16.13 3.14
CA ASP A 107 -6.48 -16.48 3.98
C ASP A 107 -6.87 -16.86 5.43
N SER A 108 -8.10 -16.53 5.85
CA SER A 108 -8.60 -16.84 7.19
C SER A 108 -9.22 -18.23 7.33
N VAL A 109 -9.26 -19.02 6.25
CA VAL A 109 -9.82 -20.38 6.19
C VAL A 109 -8.71 -21.42 6.35
#